data_AF-H3DQW7-F1
#
_entry.id   AF-H3DQW7-F1
#
_cell.length_a   1.000
_cell.length_b   1.000
_cell.length_c   1.000
_cell.angle_alpha   90.00
_cell.angle_beta   90.00
_cell.angle_gamma   90.00
#
_symmetry.space_group_name_H-M   'P 1'
#
loop_
_entity.id
_entity.type
_entity.pdbx_description
1 polymer ?
#
loop_
_entity_poly.entity_id
_entity_poly.type
_entity_poly.pdbx_seq_one_letter_code
_entity_poly.pdbx_strand_id
1 'polypeptide(L)'
;QDAPAAEVKKAYRRLSLLLHPDRNKEEDAESRFRQLVAIYEVLKDEERRRRYDDILVHGLPDWRQPVFYYRRVRKMSNGELAFLLFLILHRHYAVLWSIYLEKQLDEMLTSSRARRGAEEHGPGEFSSGSCCLSSQSSGPASGATSSPLKLSVWVYLSVRNLPQTVQGVKQCYEDYQQMKQQQKEAEA
;
A
#
# COMPACT_ATOMS: atom_id res chain seq x y z
N GLN A 1 25.61 4.77 34.37
CA GLN A 1 25.41 4.95 32.92
C GLN A 1 26.27 6.11 32.40
N ASP A 2 27.37 6.41 33.10
CA ASP A 2 28.05 7.71 33.03
C ASP A 2 29.52 7.55 32.66
N ALA A 3 29.82 6.59 31.77
CA ALA A 3 31.17 6.40 31.28
C ALA A 3 31.58 7.62 30.41
N PRO A 4 32.76 8.21 30.63
CA PRO A 4 33.25 9.30 29.79
C PRO A 4 33.55 8.80 28.36
N ALA A 5 33.43 9.69 27.37
CA ALA A 5 33.64 9.34 25.95
C ALA A 5 35.01 8.68 25.67
N ALA A 6 36.04 9.04 26.46
CA ALA A 6 37.37 8.43 26.37
C ALA A 6 37.37 6.93 26.73
N GLU A 7 36.60 6.53 27.73
CA GLU A 7 36.45 5.12 28.12
C GLU A 7 35.67 4.32 27.09
N VAL A 8 34.60 4.90 26.54
CA VAL A 8 33.82 4.28 25.45
C VAL A 8 34.71 4.00 24.25
N LYS A 9 35.55 4.96 23.85
CA LYS A 9 36.51 4.79 22.74
C LYS A 9 37.57 3.72 23.05
N LYS A 10 38.04 3.63 24.28
CA LYS A 10 39.01 2.61 24.72
C LYS A 10 38.38 1.21 24.71
N ALA A 11 37.15 1.08 25.17
CA ALA A 11 36.39 -0.17 25.15
C ALA A 11 36.12 -0.63 23.71
N TYR A 12 35.68 0.28 22.83
CA TYR A 12 35.48 0.00 21.42
C TYR A 12 36.74 -0.57 20.77
N ARG A 13 37.90 0.08 20.92
CA ARG A 13 39.17 -0.41 20.36
C ARG A 13 39.53 -1.83 20.82
N ARG A 14 39.31 -2.13 22.10
CA ARG A 14 39.57 -3.47 22.66
C ARG A 14 38.64 -4.50 22.04
N LEU A 15 37.33 -4.21 21.98
CA LEU A 15 36.33 -5.13 21.43
C LEU A 15 36.47 -5.31 19.92
N SER A 16 36.81 -4.25 19.17
CA SER A 16 37.03 -4.34 17.71
C SER A 16 38.16 -5.30 17.38
N LEU A 17 39.22 -5.34 18.19
CA LEU A 17 40.34 -6.26 17.98
C LEU A 17 39.97 -7.72 18.27
N LEU A 18 39.03 -7.95 19.20
CA LEU A 18 38.56 -9.29 19.59
C LEU A 18 37.50 -9.82 18.63
N LEU A 19 36.61 -8.96 18.13
CA LEU A 19 35.48 -9.31 17.28
C LEU A 19 35.75 -9.12 15.78
N HIS A 20 36.98 -8.76 15.39
CA HIS A 20 37.31 -8.56 13.97
C HIS A 20 37.13 -9.87 13.18
N PRO A 21 36.44 -9.88 12.02
CA PRO A 21 36.15 -11.10 11.26
C PRO A 21 37.40 -11.84 10.76
N ASP A 22 38.52 -11.12 10.59
CA ASP A 22 39.81 -11.74 10.23
C ASP A 22 40.45 -12.54 11.38
N ARG A 23 40.15 -12.17 12.63
CA ARG A 23 40.78 -12.77 13.84
C ARG A 23 39.85 -13.75 14.55
N ASN A 24 38.54 -13.50 14.50
CA ASN A 24 37.52 -14.36 15.07
C ASN A 24 36.84 -15.15 13.95
N LYS A 25 36.95 -16.49 14.00
CA LYS A 25 36.41 -17.43 13.01
C LYS A 25 34.98 -17.90 13.33
N GLU A 26 34.33 -17.33 14.35
CA GLU A 26 32.93 -17.60 14.62
C GLU A 26 32.04 -17.11 13.47
N GLU A 27 31.00 -17.88 13.14
CA GLU A 27 30.03 -17.51 12.10
C GLU A 27 29.31 -16.19 12.41
N ASP A 28 29.16 -15.85 13.69
CA ASP A 28 28.57 -14.60 14.18
C ASP A 28 29.56 -13.43 14.28
N ALA A 29 30.84 -13.61 13.96
CA ALA A 29 31.84 -12.55 14.16
C ALA A 29 31.49 -11.27 13.38
N GLU A 30 31.03 -11.43 12.14
CA GLU A 30 30.62 -10.29 11.30
C GLU A 30 29.38 -9.58 11.87
N SER A 31 28.37 -10.34 12.31
CA SER A 31 27.13 -9.78 12.85
C SER A 31 27.39 -9.01 14.15
N ARG A 32 28.22 -9.57 15.04
CA ARG A 32 28.64 -8.92 16.29
C ARG A 32 29.52 -7.70 16.05
N PHE A 33 30.41 -7.74 15.05
CA PHE A 33 31.21 -6.58 14.68
C PHE A 33 30.33 -5.44 14.15
N ARG A 34 29.36 -5.74 13.29
CA ARG A 34 28.38 -4.75 12.80
C ARG A 34 27.57 -4.14 13.95
N GLN A 35 27.13 -4.95 14.92
CA GLN A 35 26.46 -4.45 16.12
C GLN A 35 27.37 -3.56 16.97
N LEU A 36 28.63 -3.93 17.17
CA LEU A 36 29.61 -3.13 17.91
C LEU A 36 29.80 -1.74 17.26
N VAL A 37 29.90 -1.69 15.93
CA VAL A 37 30.02 -0.42 15.18
C VAL A 37 28.77 0.43 15.39
N ALA A 38 27.57 -0.16 15.23
CA ALA A 38 26.32 0.56 15.43
C ALA A 38 26.18 1.13 16.86
N ILE A 39 26.56 0.35 17.88
CA ILE A 39 26.57 0.79 19.28
C ILE A 39 27.53 1.98 19.45
N TYR A 40 28.75 1.88 18.92
CA TYR A 40 29.73 2.95 19.02
C TYR A 40 29.27 4.24 18.31
N GLU A 41 28.60 4.14 17.16
CA GLU A 41 28.05 5.30 16.45
C GLU A 41 26.97 6.05 17.26
N VAL A 42 26.19 5.32 18.06
CA VAL A 42 25.20 5.92 18.96
C VAL A 42 25.88 6.54 20.19
N LEU A 43 26.85 5.84 20.77
CA LEU A 43 27.49 6.27 22.03
C LEU A 43 28.59 7.33 21.84
N LYS A 44 29.14 7.48 20.62
CA LYS A 44 30.19 8.47 20.31
C LYS A 44 29.66 9.90 20.34
N ASP A 45 28.43 10.12 19.89
CA ASP A 45 27.79 11.42 19.80
C ASP A 45 26.91 11.65 21.04
N GLU A 46 27.21 12.73 21.77
CA GLU A 46 26.51 13.10 22.99
C GLU A 46 25.00 13.29 22.77
N GLU A 47 24.57 13.85 21.65
CA GLU A 47 23.15 14.03 21.35
C GLU A 47 22.44 12.71 21.05
N ARG A 48 23.14 11.77 20.40
CA ARG A 48 22.59 10.43 20.11
C ARG A 48 22.55 9.57 21.37
N ARG A 49 23.57 9.67 22.22
CA ARG A 49 23.62 9.02 23.53
C ARG A 49 22.49 9.50 24.42
N ARG A 50 22.28 10.83 24.54
CA ARG A 50 21.15 11.38 25.31
C ARG A 50 19.80 10.88 24.82
N ARG A 51 19.59 10.85 23.50
CA ARG A 51 18.35 10.29 22.92
C ARG A 51 18.20 8.80 23.20
N TYR A 52 19.28 8.04 23.18
CA TYR A 52 19.26 6.61 23.54
C TYR A 52 18.90 6.42 25.02
N ASP A 53 19.52 7.19 25.91
CA ASP A 53 19.25 7.16 27.35
C ASP A 53 17.80 7.60 27.66
N ASP A 54 17.30 8.63 26.96
CA ASP A 54 15.91 9.08 27.04
C ASP A 54 14.92 7.97 26.64
N ILE A 55 15.18 7.30 25.50
CA ILE A 55 14.37 6.15 25.06
C ILE A 55 14.45 4.97 26.06
N LEU A 56 15.60 4.78 26.72
CA LEU A 56 15.78 3.71 27.70
C LEU A 56 14.92 3.93 28.96
N VAL A 57 14.76 5.20 29.39
CA VAL A 57 13.98 5.58 30.58
C VAL A 57 12.50 5.79 30.26
N HIS A 58 12.20 6.54 29.20
CA HIS A 58 10.85 6.97 28.85
C HIS A 58 10.15 6.05 27.83
N GLY A 59 10.87 5.11 27.23
CA GLY A 59 10.38 4.28 26.15
C GLY A 59 10.45 4.99 24.78
N LEU A 60 10.05 4.29 23.72
CA LEU A 60 9.95 4.93 22.40
C LEU A 60 8.82 5.97 22.40
N PRO A 61 9.02 7.13 21.75
CA PRO A 61 7.98 8.14 21.65
C PRO A 61 6.74 7.58 20.93
N ASP A 62 5.56 7.90 21.46
CA ASP A 62 4.27 7.35 21.04
C ASP A 62 4.08 7.33 19.51
N TRP A 63 4.50 8.38 18.80
CA TRP A 63 4.31 8.50 17.34
C TRP A 63 5.13 7.53 16.48
N ARG A 64 6.18 6.90 17.01
CA ARG A 64 6.98 5.88 16.30
C ARG A 64 6.38 4.48 16.38
N GLN A 65 5.38 4.26 17.23
CA GLN A 65 4.76 2.94 17.35
C GLN A 65 3.65 2.77 16.29
N PRO A 66 3.57 1.63 15.59
CA PRO A 66 2.45 1.33 14.69
C PRO A 66 1.08 1.42 15.38
N VAL A 67 1.04 1.19 16.69
CA VAL A 67 -0.16 1.27 17.54
C VAL A 67 -0.66 2.72 17.75
N PHE A 68 0.17 3.72 17.47
CA PHE A 68 -0.16 5.14 17.59
C PHE A 68 -1.42 5.53 16.84
N TYR A 69 -1.49 5.13 15.57
CA TYR A 69 -2.59 5.47 14.68
C TYR A 69 -3.91 4.91 15.22
N TYR A 70 -3.91 3.66 15.67
CA TYR A 70 -5.09 3.01 16.21
C TYR A 70 -5.57 3.63 17.53
N ARG A 71 -4.66 4.04 18.42
CA ARG A 71 -5.02 4.66 19.71
C ARG A 71 -5.62 6.05 19.54
N ARG A 72 -5.17 6.82 18.54
CA ARG A 72 -5.73 8.14 18.24
C ARG A 72 -7.05 8.02 17.50
N VAL A 73 -7.14 7.18 16.47
CA VAL A 73 -8.37 6.99 15.68
C VAL A 73 -9.51 6.43 16.54
N ARG A 74 -9.24 5.59 17.54
CA ARG A 74 -10.26 5.12 18.50
C ARG A 74 -10.84 6.24 19.38
N LYS A 75 -10.08 7.31 19.62
CA LYS A 75 -10.52 8.46 20.44
C LYS A 75 -11.18 9.56 19.62
N MET A 76 -11.11 9.50 18.28
CA MET A 76 -11.74 10.47 17.40
C MET A 76 -13.26 10.29 17.44
N SER A 77 -13.99 11.40 17.52
CA SER A 77 -15.45 11.39 17.42
C SER A 77 -15.87 10.83 16.06
N ASN A 78 -17.01 10.13 15.99
CA ASN A 78 -17.55 9.57 14.76
C ASN A 78 -17.62 10.61 13.61
N GLY A 79 -17.79 11.91 13.95
CA GLY A 79 -17.78 13.00 12.98
C GLY A 79 -16.41 13.25 12.31
N GLU A 80 -15.31 13.17 13.06
CA GLU A 80 -13.96 13.34 12.51
C GLU A 80 -13.60 12.17 11.58
N LEU A 81 -13.99 10.95 11.96
CA LEU A 81 -13.81 9.77 11.12
C LEU A 81 -14.65 9.86 9.84
N ALA A 82 -15.91 10.30 9.94
CA ALA A 82 -16.77 10.52 8.80
C ALA A 82 -16.20 11.58 7.84
N PHE A 83 -15.61 12.65 8.37
CA PHE A 83 -14.95 13.68 7.57
C PHE A 83 -13.73 13.14 6.81
N LEU A 84 -12.86 12.37 7.47
CA LEU A 84 -11.70 11.75 6.82
C LEU A 84 -12.13 10.77 5.71
N LEU A 85 -13.17 9.95 5.96
CA LEU A 85 -13.72 9.04 4.95
C LEU A 85 -14.35 9.81 3.79
N PHE A 86 -15.06 10.90 4.07
CA PHE A 86 -15.61 11.77 3.04
C PHE A 86 -14.51 12.36 2.15
N LEU A 87 -13.42 12.88 2.73
CA LEU A 87 -12.29 13.41 1.96
C LEU A 87 -11.63 12.36 1.06
N ILE A 88 -11.55 11.12 1.52
CA ILE A 88 -11.03 10.00 0.72
C ILE A 88 -11.99 9.72 -0.43
N LEU A 89 -13.27 9.45 -0.15
CA LEU A 89 -14.28 9.12 -1.16
C LEU A 89 -14.45 10.23 -2.20
N HIS A 90 -14.46 11.49 -1.76
CA HIS A 90 -14.60 12.64 -2.63
C HIS A 90 -13.39 12.80 -3.56
N ARG A 91 -12.17 12.55 -3.07
CA ARG A 91 -10.96 12.54 -3.88
C ARG A 91 -10.96 11.42 -4.92
N HIS A 92 -11.38 10.21 -4.53
CA HIS A 92 -11.53 9.10 -5.47
C HIS A 92 -12.59 9.40 -6.55
N TYR A 93 -13.69 10.02 -6.16
CA TYR A 93 -14.74 10.46 -7.09
C TYR A 93 -14.23 11.48 -8.09
N ALA A 94 -13.47 12.48 -7.65
CA ALA A 94 -12.87 13.49 -8.54
C ALA A 94 -11.92 12.88 -9.57
N VAL A 95 -11.10 11.90 -9.18
CA VAL A 95 -10.19 11.18 -10.11
C VAL A 95 -10.98 10.41 -11.16
N LEU A 96 -12.02 9.68 -10.75
CA LEU A 96 -12.89 8.93 -11.67
C LEU A 96 -13.61 9.87 -12.65
N TRP A 97 -14.01 11.06 -12.18
CA TRP A 97 -14.59 12.11 -13.01
C TRP A 97 -13.61 12.70 -14.01
N SER A 98 -12.36 12.92 -13.63
CA SER A 98 -11.31 13.38 -14.55
C SER A 98 -11.13 12.41 -15.72
N ILE A 99 -11.07 11.11 -15.44
CA ILE A 99 -10.95 10.07 -16.47
C ILE A 99 -12.17 10.04 -17.39
N TYR A 100 -13.36 10.27 -16.83
CA TYR A 100 -14.60 10.37 -17.62
C TYR A 100 -14.57 11.58 -18.56
N LEU A 101 -14.12 12.74 -18.07
CA LEU A 101 -14.02 13.96 -18.85
C LEU A 101 -13.00 13.84 -20.00
N GLU A 102 -11.86 13.20 -19.76
CA GLU A 102 -10.85 12.94 -20.81
C GLU A 102 -11.44 12.13 -21.97
N LYS A 103 -12.19 11.06 -21.66
CA LYS A 103 -12.86 10.26 -22.70
C LYS A 103 -13.87 11.07 -23.50
N GLN A 104 -14.63 11.94 -22.83
CA GLN A 104 -15.61 12.78 -23.51
C GLN A 104 -14.94 13.85 -24.39
N LEU A 105 -13.76 14.32 -23.99
CA LEU A 105 -12.96 15.26 -24.78
C LEU A 105 -12.36 14.59 -26.03
N ASP A 106 -11.85 13.37 -25.90
CA ASP A 106 -11.28 12.60 -27.02
C ASP A 106 -12.31 12.27 -28.10
N GLU A 107 -13.55 11.95 -27.71
CA GLU A 107 -14.64 11.66 -28.64
C GLU A 107 -15.07 12.91 -29.45
N MET A 108 -15.04 14.07 -28.81
CA MET A 108 -15.29 15.37 -29.47
C MET A 108 -14.12 15.78 -30.39
N LEU A 109 -12.87 15.56 -29.96
CA LEU A 109 -11.69 15.88 -30.77
C LEU A 109 -11.57 14.97 -32.00
N THR A 110 -11.80 13.66 -31.85
CA THR A 110 -11.77 12.69 -32.96
C THR A 110 -12.88 12.93 -33.97
N SER A 111 -14.11 13.22 -33.54
CA SER A 111 -15.20 13.59 -34.44
C SER A 111 -14.92 14.90 -35.20
N SER A 112 -14.28 15.88 -34.55
CA SER A 112 -13.85 17.13 -35.22
C SER A 112 -12.71 16.91 -36.23
N ARG A 113 -11.81 15.93 -35.97
CA ARG A 113 -10.69 15.58 -36.85
C ARG A 113 -11.15 14.75 -38.05
N ALA A 114 -12.11 13.86 -37.84
CA ALA A 114 -12.78 13.09 -38.90
C ALA A 114 -13.51 14.00 -39.91
N ARG A 115 -14.15 15.08 -39.44
CA ARG A 115 -14.78 16.09 -40.32
C ARG A 115 -13.77 16.88 -41.14
N ARG A 116 -12.66 17.32 -40.51
CA ARG A 116 -11.58 18.04 -41.22
C ARG A 116 -10.87 17.16 -42.26
N GLY A 117 -10.68 15.88 -41.99
CA GLY A 117 -10.10 14.93 -42.95
C GLY A 117 -11.03 14.58 -44.13
N ALA A 118 -12.35 14.71 -43.96
CA ALA A 118 -13.33 14.45 -45.01
C ALA A 118 -13.50 15.63 -46.00
N GLU A 119 -13.17 16.86 -45.60
CA GLU A 119 -13.15 18.02 -46.51
C GLU A 119 -11.88 18.11 -47.37
N GLU A 120 -10.77 17.47 -46.99
CA GLU A 120 -9.51 17.50 -47.76
C GLU A 120 -9.39 16.46 -48.88
N HIS A 121 -10.31 15.49 -49.02
CA HIS A 121 -10.29 14.51 -50.12
C HIS A 121 -11.50 14.62 -51.05
N GLY A 122 -11.42 15.57 -52.00
CA GLY A 122 -12.12 15.51 -53.29
C GLY A 122 -11.29 14.72 -54.32
N PRO A 123 -11.89 14.16 -55.39
CA PRO A 123 -11.29 13.08 -56.17
C PRO A 123 -10.20 13.60 -57.15
N GLY A 124 -9.02 12.99 -57.10
CA GLY A 124 -7.92 13.21 -58.06
C GLY A 124 -6.75 12.25 -57.80
N GLU A 125 -6.33 11.50 -58.81
CA GLU A 125 -5.47 10.31 -58.75
C GLU A 125 -3.94 10.52 -58.57
N PHE A 126 -3.29 9.45 -58.06
CA PHE A 126 -1.96 8.89 -58.39
C PHE A 126 -0.65 9.47 -57.77
N SER A 127 -0.02 8.72 -56.84
CA SER A 127 1.16 7.84 -57.07
C SER A 127 2.14 7.69 -55.88
N SER A 128 2.58 6.44 -55.65
CA SER A 128 3.91 5.99 -55.21
C SER A 128 4.42 6.22 -53.77
N GLY A 129 4.68 5.12 -53.05
CA GLY A 129 5.74 5.08 -52.02
C GLY A 129 5.50 4.16 -50.81
N SER A 130 5.95 2.90 -50.92
CA SER A 130 6.46 1.96 -49.88
C SER A 130 6.60 2.48 -48.43
N CYS A 131 6.35 1.73 -47.35
CA CYS A 131 6.84 0.37 -47.09
C CYS A 131 6.15 -0.25 -45.84
N CYS A 132 6.00 -1.57 -45.91
CA CYS A 132 5.44 -2.50 -44.91
C CYS A 132 6.18 -2.50 -43.56
N LEU A 133 5.51 -2.96 -42.48
CA LEU A 133 5.91 -4.23 -41.84
C LEU A 133 4.83 -4.79 -40.89
N SER A 134 4.56 -6.07 -41.11
CA SER A 134 3.64 -6.93 -40.37
C SER A 134 4.08 -7.21 -38.93
N SER A 135 3.11 -7.46 -38.05
CA SER A 135 3.15 -8.59 -37.13
C SER A 135 1.72 -9.02 -36.80
N GLN A 136 1.37 -10.21 -37.28
CA GLN A 136 0.17 -10.95 -36.90
C GLN A 136 0.39 -11.59 -35.52
N SER A 137 -0.60 -11.58 -34.64
CA SER A 137 -0.95 -12.78 -33.86
C SER A 137 -2.40 -12.72 -33.37
N SER A 138 -3.26 -13.49 -34.06
CA SER A 138 -4.27 -14.41 -33.53
C SER A 138 -5.05 -14.08 -32.23
N GLY A 139 -6.38 -14.08 -32.34
CA GLY A 139 -7.27 -14.75 -31.38
C GLY A 139 -8.28 -13.87 -30.61
N PRO A 140 -9.43 -14.43 -30.18
CA PRO A 140 -10.74 -13.81 -30.42
C PRO A 140 -11.49 -13.31 -29.17
N ALA A 141 -12.54 -12.53 -29.46
CA ALA A 141 -13.82 -12.41 -28.76
C ALA A 141 -13.89 -11.77 -27.34
N SER A 142 -14.80 -10.80 -27.26
CA SER A 142 -15.58 -10.43 -26.07
C SER A 142 -14.87 -9.68 -24.94
N GLY A 143 -14.29 -8.53 -25.26
CA GLY A 143 -14.07 -7.48 -24.27
C GLY A 143 -15.41 -6.91 -23.82
N ALA A 144 -15.89 -7.40 -22.68
CA ALA A 144 -17.12 -6.96 -22.03
C ALA A 144 -17.24 -5.43 -22.00
N THR A 145 -18.09 -4.90 -22.87
CA THR A 145 -18.56 -3.52 -22.79
C THR A 145 -19.44 -3.44 -21.54
N SER A 146 -18.83 -2.97 -20.44
CA SER A 146 -19.56 -2.58 -19.24
C SER A 146 -20.30 -1.28 -19.59
N SER A 147 -21.49 -1.44 -20.16
CA SER A 147 -22.43 -0.33 -20.28
C SER A 147 -22.86 0.11 -18.87
N PRO A 148 -23.02 1.42 -18.60
CA PRO A 148 -23.40 1.93 -17.27
C PRO A 148 -24.74 1.35 -16.77
N LEU A 149 -25.60 0.92 -17.71
CA LEU A 149 -26.85 0.23 -17.41
C LEU A 149 -26.66 -1.14 -16.77
N LYS A 150 -25.57 -1.87 -17.09
CA LYS A 150 -25.27 -3.17 -16.46
C LYS A 150 -24.81 -3.03 -15.02
N LEU A 151 -24.06 -1.97 -14.70
CA LEU A 151 -23.69 -1.67 -13.31
C LEU A 151 -24.93 -1.33 -12.47
N SER A 152 -25.85 -0.52 -12.98
CA SER A 152 -27.12 -0.24 -12.28
C SER A 152 -27.99 -1.49 -12.09
N VAL A 153 -28.06 -2.38 -13.09
CA VAL A 153 -28.80 -3.64 -12.97
C VAL A 153 -28.11 -4.60 -11.99
N TRP A 154 -26.78 -4.68 -12.00
CA TRP A 154 -26.02 -5.51 -11.07
C TRP A 154 -26.13 -5.02 -9.61
N VAL A 155 -26.07 -3.70 -9.40
CA VAL A 155 -26.30 -3.08 -8.08
C VAL A 155 -27.72 -3.34 -7.61
N TYR A 156 -28.72 -3.13 -8.49
CA TYR A 156 -30.13 -3.42 -8.17
C TYR A 156 -30.36 -4.89 -7.80
N LEU A 157 -29.80 -5.83 -8.56
CA LEU A 157 -29.89 -7.26 -8.26
C LEU A 157 -29.14 -7.65 -6.97
N SER A 158 -27.99 -7.01 -6.70
CA SER A 158 -27.23 -7.24 -5.47
C SER A 158 -27.97 -6.74 -4.24
N VAL A 159 -28.61 -5.57 -4.32
CA VAL A 159 -29.44 -5.02 -3.24
C VAL A 159 -30.68 -5.89 -3.01
N ARG A 160 -31.27 -6.44 -4.08
CA ARG A 160 -32.45 -7.31 -3.98
C ARG A 160 -32.14 -8.71 -3.43
N ASN A 161 -30.93 -9.23 -3.65
CA ASN A 161 -30.45 -10.52 -3.11
C ASN A 161 -29.78 -10.41 -1.72
N LEU A 162 -29.55 -9.19 -1.23
CA LEU A 162 -28.95 -8.88 0.06
C LEU A 162 -29.64 -9.52 1.29
N PRO A 163 -30.98 -9.65 1.38
CA PRO A 163 -31.59 -10.31 2.54
C PRO A 163 -31.23 -11.80 2.64
N GLN A 164 -31.03 -12.50 1.52
CA GLN A 164 -30.65 -13.91 1.52
C GLN A 164 -29.18 -14.10 1.94
N THR A 165 -28.29 -13.20 1.51
CA THR A 165 -26.88 -13.26 1.91
C THR A 165 -26.69 -12.95 3.39
N VAL A 166 -27.45 -12.00 3.94
CA VAL A 166 -27.44 -11.68 5.39
C VAL A 166 -27.94 -12.86 6.23
N GLN A 167 -28.96 -13.59 5.76
CA GLN A 167 -29.45 -14.80 6.44
C GLN A 167 -28.39 -15.92 6.46
N GLY A 168 -27.68 -16.14 5.35
CA GLY A 168 -26.62 -17.16 5.29
C GLY A 168 -25.42 -16.83 6.20
N VAL A 169 -25.01 -15.56 6.28
CA VAL A 169 -23.94 -15.13 7.20
C VAL A 169 -24.34 -15.34 8.66
N LYS A 170 -25.62 -15.11 9.00
CA LYS A 170 -26.14 -15.34 10.35
C LYS A 170 -26.07 -16.83 10.72
N GLN A 171 -26.46 -17.71 9.81
CA GLN A 171 -26.37 -19.17 10.02
C GLN A 171 -24.92 -19.63 10.21
N CYS A 172 -23.99 -19.18 9.35
CA CYS A 172 -22.55 -19.49 9.52
C CYS A 172 -22.00 -19.02 10.87
N TYR A 173 -22.47 -17.87 11.38
CA TYR A 173 -22.05 -17.37 12.68
C TYR A 173 -22.60 -18.23 13.85
N GLU A 174 -23.85 -18.67 13.74
CA GLU A 174 -24.48 -19.56 14.72
C GLU A 174 -23.79 -20.94 14.74
N ASP A 175 -23.47 -21.51 13.57
CA ASP A 175 -22.75 -22.78 13.44
C ASP A 175 -21.34 -22.69 14.04
N TYR A 176 -20.63 -21.59 13.79
CA TYR A 176 -19.30 -21.34 14.39
C TYR A 176 -19.36 -21.30 15.92
N GLN A 177 -20.41 -20.71 16.51
CA GLN A 177 -20.59 -20.67 17.96
C GLN A 177 -20.83 -22.07 18.54
N GLN A 178 -21.62 -22.90 17.84
CA GLN A 178 -21.90 -24.27 18.27
C GLN A 178 -20.66 -25.15 18.22
N MET A 179 -19.85 -25.09 17.15
CA MET A 179 -18.59 -25.83 17.07
C MET A 179 -17.64 -25.46 18.20
N LYS A 180 -17.59 -24.18 18.57
CA LYS A 180 -16.76 -23.69 19.67
C LYS A 180 -17.25 -24.16 21.05
N GLN A 181 -18.56 -24.33 21.22
CA GLN A 181 -19.14 -24.91 22.44
C GLN A 181 -18.81 -26.41 22.55
N GLN A 182 -19.00 -27.16 21.46
CA GLN A 182 -18.67 -28.59 21.39
C GLN A 182 -17.17 -28.85 21.64
N GLN A 183 -16.28 -28.01 21.12
CA GLN A 183 -14.84 -28.10 21.40
C GLN A 183 -14.54 -27.93 22.89
N LYS A 184 -15.16 -26.96 23.55
CA LYS A 184 -14.99 -26.74 24.99
C LYS A 184 -15.54 -27.89 25.84
N GLU A 185 -16.64 -28.51 25.41
CA GLU A 185 -17.22 -29.68 26.06
C GLU A 185 -16.36 -30.95 25.85
N ALA A 186 -15.67 -31.06 24.71
CA ALA A 186 -14.75 -32.17 24.44
C ALA A 186 -13.39 -32.02 25.16
N GLU A 187 -13.00 -30.79 25.50
CA GLU A 187 -11.77 -30.48 26.24
C GLU A 187 -11.94 -30.50 27.77
N ALA A 188 -13.19 -30.55 28.27
CA ALA A 188 -13.55 -30.58 29.70
C ALA A 188 -13.84 -32.00 30.20
#